data_AF-A0A835NCC0-F1
#
_entry.id   AF-A0A835NCC0-F1
#
_cell.length_a   1.000
_cell.length_b   1.000
_cell.length_c   1.000
_cell.angle_alpha   90.00
_cell.angle_beta   90.00
_cell.angle_gamma   90.00
#
_symmetry.space_group_name_H-M   'P 1'
#
loop_
_entity.id
_entity.type
_entity.pdbx_description
1 polymer ?
#
loop_
_entity_poly.entity_id
_entity_poly.type
_entity_poly.pdbx_seq_one_letter_code
_entity_poly.pdbx_strand_id
1 'polypeptide(L)'
;MRERESKENQWLGVSVKSQGPGGKIVTCAHRYEVRHRVRQPLETRDVIGRCFVLSQDLRVRDELDGGEWKFCEGRAQGHERFGTCQQGLAAAFSPDRRYVLLGAPGTYNWKGFSVVPGLSPTP
;
A
#
# COMPACT_ATOMS: atom_id res chain seq x y z
N MET A 1 -10.87 5.27 17.88
CA MET A 1 -10.10 5.64 16.68
C MET A 1 -8.66 5.22 16.93
N ARG A 2 -8.02 4.41 16.07
CA ARG A 2 -6.60 4.05 16.28
C ARG A 2 -5.77 5.33 16.08
N GLU A 3 -5.31 5.95 17.16
CA GLU A 3 -4.58 7.24 17.12
C GLU A 3 -3.29 7.19 16.28
N ARG A 4 -2.77 5.97 16.03
CA ARG A 4 -1.55 5.69 15.26
C ARG A 4 -1.74 5.65 13.74
N GLU A 5 -2.96 5.68 13.22
CA GLU A 5 -3.22 5.76 11.78
C GLU A 5 -4.06 6.99 11.44
N SER A 6 -3.81 7.57 10.27
CA SER A 6 -4.62 8.65 9.71
C SER A 6 -5.14 8.24 8.32
N LYS A 7 -6.47 8.21 8.22
CA LYS A 7 -7.22 7.91 6.98
C LYS A 7 -7.77 9.18 6.32
N GLU A 8 -7.56 10.33 6.95
CA GLU A 8 -7.94 11.63 6.42
C GLU A 8 -7.12 11.93 5.17
N ASN A 9 -7.78 12.34 4.07
CA ASN A 9 -7.12 12.65 2.81
C ASN A 9 -6.14 11.56 2.31
N GLN A 10 -6.42 10.28 2.60
CA GLN A 10 -5.56 9.16 2.20
C GLN A 10 -5.65 8.81 0.71
N TRP A 11 -6.66 9.35 0.01
CA TRP A 11 -6.93 9.13 -1.42
C TRP A 11 -7.12 7.65 -1.78
N LEU A 12 -8.01 6.98 -1.05
CA LEU A 12 -8.41 5.61 -1.37
C LEU A 12 -9.13 5.58 -2.73
N GLY A 13 -8.70 4.67 -3.61
CA GLY A 13 -9.20 4.57 -4.98
C GLY A 13 -8.38 5.36 -6.00
N VAL A 14 -7.25 5.96 -5.61
CA VAL A 14 -6.33 6.63 -6.56
C VAL A 14 -5.88 5.71 -7.69
N SER A 15 -5.72 4.42 -7.37
CA SER A 15 -5.43 3.34 -8.32
C SER A 15 -6.41 2.21 -8.05
N VAL A 16 -7.11 1.77 -9.10
CA VAL A 16 -7.95 0.57 -9.11
C VAL A 16 -7.58 -0.28 -10.33
N LYS A 17 -7.36 -1.57 -10.12
CA LYS A 17 -7.08 -2.55 -11.19
C LYS A 17 -7.76 -3.87 -10.90
N SER A 18 -8.18 -4.54 -11.97
CA SER A 18 -8.70 -5.91 -11.94
C SER A 18 -7.68 -6.87 -12.55
N GLN A 19 -7.55 -8.06 -11.96
CA GLN A 19 -6.77 -9.18 -12.49
C GLN A 19 -7.48 -9.84 -13.70
N GLY A 20 -8.73 -9.45 -14.00
CA GLY A 20 -9.58 -10.01 -15.04
C GLY A 20 -10.74 -10.86 -14.47
N PRO A 21 -11.55 -11.49 -15.34
CA PRO A 21 -12.69 -12.31 -14.92
C PRO A 21 -12.29 -13.40 -13.92
N GLY A 22 -13.05 -13.54 -12.83
CA GLY A 22 -12.78 -14.49 -11.75
C GLY A 22 -11.56 -14.19 -10.87
N GLY A 23 -10.83 -13.11 -11.17
CA GLY A 23 -9.62 -12.71 -10.45
C GLY A 23 -9.86 -11.71 -9.32
N LYS A 24 -8.76 -11.32 -8.69
CA LYS A 24 -8.71 -10.34 -7.60
C LYS A 24 -8.75 -8.90 -8.13
N ILE A 25 -9.08 -7.98 -7.24
CA ILE A 25 -9.08 -6.53 -7.47
C ILE A 25 -8.06 -5.91 -6.51
N VAL A 26 -7.25 -4.96 -7.00
CA VAL A 26 -6.40 -4.13 -6.14
C VAL A 26 -6.89 -2.68 -6.16
N THR A 27 -6.97 -2.06 -5.00
CA THR A 27 -7.20 -0.62 -4.83
C THR A 27 -6.26 -0.04 -3.79
N CYS A 28 -5.81 1.20 -3.97
CA CYS A 28 -4.78 1.79 -3.10
C CYS A 28 -5.16 3.17 -2.56
N ALA A 29 -4.54 3.54 -1.44
CA ALA A 29 -4.59 4.82 -0.76
C ALA A 29 -3.15 5.31 -0.52
N HIS A 30 -2.56 5.95 -1.52
CA HIS A 30 -1.14 6.32 -1.51
C HIS A 30 -0.77 7.39 -0.48
N ARG A 31 -1.74 8.10 0.10
CA ARG A 31 -1.53 9.08 1.18
C ARG A 31 -1.92 8.55 2.56
N TYR A 32 -2.10 7.24 2.70
CA TYR A 32 -2.30 6.64 4.02
C TYR A 32 -1.10 6.94 4.92
N GLU A 33 -1.40 7.40 6.13
CA GLU A 33 -0.44 7.93 7.08
C GLU A 33 -0.37 7.05 8.33
N VAL A 34 0.87 6.77 8.77
CA VAL A 34 1.16 6.22 10.09
C VAL A 34 1.74 7.32 10.96
N ARG A 35 1.22 7.46 12.17
CA ARG A 35 1.64 8.47 13.14
C ARG A 35 2.40 7.82 14.28
N HIS A 36 3.54 8.40 14.62
CA HIS A 36 4.39 7.96 15.73
C HIS A 36 4.42 9.05 16.81
N ARG A 37 4.52 8.63 18.08
CA ARG A 37 4.64 9.55 19.23
C ARG A 37 3.47 10.57 19.27
N VAL A 38 2.27 10.09 18.98
CA VAL A 38 1.04 10.91 18.93
C VAL A 38 0.83 11.62 20.27
N ARG A 39 0.52 12.92 20.24
CA ARG A 39 0.42 13.80 21.44
C ARG A 39 1.72 13.94 22.24
N GLN A 40 2.88 13.72 21.63
CA GLN A 40 4.19 14.02 22.21
C GLN A 40 4.92 15.07 21.35
N PRO A 41 5.89 15.82 21.89
CA PRO A 41 6.57 16.90 21.17
C PRO A 41 7.29 16.49 19.87
N LEU A 42 7.63 15.21 19.75
CA LEU A 42 8.34 14.65 18.60
C LEU A 42 7.42 13.77 17.73
N GLU A 43 6.14 14.13 17.62
CA GLU A 43 5.19 13.45 16.72
C GLU A 43 5.71 13.48 15.28
N THR A 44 5.78 12.32 14.65
CA THR A 44 6.16 12.19 13.23
C THR A 44 5.04 11.51 12.45
N ARG A 45 5.00 11.79 11.15
CA ARG A 45 4.01 11.23 10.22
C ARG A 45 4.72 10.65 9.02
N ASP A 46 4.52 9.36 8.81
CA ASP A 46 5.02 8.67 7.63
C ASP A 46 3.87 8.48 6.64
N VAL A 47 3.99 9.08 5.45
CA VAL A 47 3.03 8.97 4.35
C VAL A 47 3.41 7.73 3.51
N ILE A 48 3.21 6.56 4.11
CA ILE A 48 3.67 5.28 3.54
C ILE A 48 2.79 4.77 2.41
N GLY A 49 1.50 5.12 2.40
CA GLY A 49 0.51 4.51 1.51
C GLY A 49 0.10 3.09 1.94
N ARG A 50 -0.99 2.60 1.36
CA ARG A 50 -1.46 1.21 1.54
C ARG A 50 -2.26 0.76 0.34
N CYS A 51 -2.35 -0.55 0.14
CA CYS A 51 -3.27 -1.15 -0.81
C CYS A 51 -4.21 -2.16 -0.15
N PHE A 52 -5.26 -2.49 -0.88
CA PHE A 52 -6.22 -3.53 -0.56
C PHE A 52 -6.26 -4.47 -1.75
N VAL A 53 -6.14 -5.77 -1.48
CA VAL A 53 -6.43 -6.81 -2.45
C VAL A 53 -7.74 -7.47 -2.02
N LEU A 54 -8.67 -7.64 -2.95
CA LEU A 54 -9.98 -8.20 -2.68
C LEU A 54 -10.24 -9.34 -3.66
N SER A 55 -10.94 -10.37 -3.21
CA SER A 55 -11.46 -11.41 -4.07
C SER A 55 -12.50 -10.88 -5.06
N GLN A 56 -12.85 -11.72 -6.04
CA GLN A 56 -13.80 -11.38 -7.12
C GLN A 56 -15.16 -10.85 -6.63
N ASP A 57 -15.58 -11.21 -5.41
CA ASP A 57 -16.83 -10.75 -4.78
C ASP A 57 -16.64 -9.48 -3.91
N LEU A 58 -15.51 -8.79 -4.06
CA LEU A 58 -15.12 -7.60 -3.30
C LEU A 58 -15.02 -7.82 -1.79
N ARG A 59 -14.82 -9.07 -1.36
CA ARG A 59 -14.61 -9.43 0.04
C ARG A 59 -13.19 -9.92 0.29
N VAL A 60 -12.82 -9.94 1.56
CA VAL A 60 -11.58 -10.57 2.04
C VAL A 60 -11.87 -12.04 2.27
N ARG A 61 -11.24 -12.93 1.49
CA ARG A 61 -11.52 -14.38 1.57
C ARG A 61 -10.32 -15.22 1.99
N ASP A 62 -9.11 -14.80 1.66
CA ASP A 62 -7.87 -15.53 1.88
C ASP A 62 -6.79 -14.61 2.51
N GLU A 63 -5.65 -15.18 2.92
CA GLU A 63 -4.60 -14.48 3.67
C GLU A 63 -3.96 -13.32 2.90
N LEU A 64 -3.97 -13.42 1.57
CA LEU A 64 -3.44 -12.41 0.67
C LEU A 64 -4.46 -11.30 0.35
N ASP A 65 -5.73 -11.47 0.74
CA ASP A 65 -6.71 -10.40 0.65
C ASP A 65 -6.63 -9.44 1.86
N GLY A 66 -7.34 -8.33 1.75
CA GLY A 66 -7.45 -7.32 2.80
C GLY A 66 -6.49 -6.16 2.61
N GLY A 67 -6.42 -5.33 3.63
CA GLY A 67 -5.76 -4.03 3.56
C GLY A 67 -4.33 -4.00 4.11
N GLU A 68 -3.75 -5.13 4.48
CA GLU A 68 -2.43 -5.18 5.11
C GLU A 68 -1.27 -5.06 4.12
N TRP A 69 -1.56 -4.69 2.86
CA TRP A 69 -0.56 -4.40 1.84
C TRP A 69 0.09 -3.03 2.08
N LYS A 70 0.93 -2.98 3.11
CA LYS A 70 1.72 -1.83 3.58
C LYS A 70 3.20 -2.17 3.61
N PHE A 71 3.80 -2.35 2.43
CA PHE A 71 5.19 -2.76 2.29
C PHE A 71 6.18 -1.79 2.95
N CYS A 72 5.84 -0.50 2.96
CA CYS A 72 6.68 0.55 3.52
C CYS A 72 6.55 0.72 5.04
N GLU A 73 5.58 0.06 5.68
CA GLU A 73 5.41 0.09 7.14
C GLU A 73 6.56 -0.64 7.84
N GLY A 74 7.03 -0.09 8.98
CA GLY A 74 8.08 -0.69 9.80
C GLY A 74 9.50 -0.60 9.22
N ARG A 75 9.68 0.02 8.06
CA ARG A 75 10.99 0.29 7.45
C ARG A 75 11.62 1.56 8.02
N ALA A 76 12.88 1.79 7.66
CA ALA A 76 13.59 3.01 8.01
C ALA A 76 12.78 4.25 7.57
N GLN A 77 12.49 5.10 8.54
CA GLN A 77 11.70 6.33 8.39
C GLN A 77 12.48 7.41 7.63
N GLY A 78 11.84 8.56 7.39
CA GLY A 78 12.45 9.69 6.70
C GLY A 78 12.29 9.64 5.18
N HIS A 79 12.41 10.80 4.55
CA HIS A 79 12.23 10.96 3.10
C HIS A 79 13.38 10.32 2.30
N GLU A 80 14.55 10.18 2.92
CA GLU A 80 15.73 9.51 2.39
C GLU A 80 15.58 7.97 2.33
N ARG A 81 14.56 7.43 3.02
CA ARG A 81 14.21 6.00 3.01
C ARG A 81 12.72 5.82 2.65
N PHE A 82 11.90 5.29 3.56
CA PHE A 82 10.53 4.82 3.28
C PHE A 82 9.43 5.64 3.98
N GLY A 83 9.78 6.68 4.76
CA GLY A 83 8.80 7.49 5.49
C GLY A 83 7.84 8.27 4.58
N THR A 84 8.23 8.55 3.34
CA THR A 84 7.39 9.20 2.31
C THR A 84 7.12 8.29 1.12
N CYS A 85 7.13 6.98 1.31
CA CYS A 85 7.05 5.99 0.22
C CYS A 85 5.88 6.19 -0.75
N GLN A 86 4.70 6.58 -0.25
CA GLN A 86 3.47 6.77 -1.04
C GLN A 86 3.10 5.55 -1.90
N GLN A 87 3.20 4.36 -1.33
CA GLN A 87 2.90 3.09 -1.99
C GLN A 87 1.48 3.09 -2.59
N GLY A 88 1.38 2.60 -3.83
CA GLY A 88 0.12 2.39 -4.49
C GLY A 88 -0.41 3.62 -5.23
N LEU A 89 0.43 4.64 -5.47
CA LEU A 89 0.08 5.71 -6.41
C LEU A 89 -0.28 5.12 -7.78
N ALA A 90 0.51 4.15 -8.23
CA ALA A 90 0.25 3.31 -9.39
C ALA A 90 0.19 1.83 -8.98
N ALA A 91 -0.71 1.07 -9.61
CA ALA A 91 -0.81 -0.37 -9.47
C ALA A 91 -1.08 -1.04 -10.83
N ALA A 92 -0.60 -2.27 -11.01
CA ALA A 92 -0.88 -3.10 -12.17
C ALA A 92 -0.80 -4.60 -11.81
N PHE A 93 -1.46 -5.46 -12.57
CA PHE A 93 -1.19 -6.90 -12.54
C PHE A 93 -0.20 -7.26 -13.64
N SER A 94 0.65 -8.25 -13.38
CA SER A 94 1.54 -8.80 -14.41
C SER A 94 0.73 -9.42 -15.56
N PRO A 95 1.29 -9.55 -16.77
CA PRO A 95 0.60 -10.19 -17.90
C PRO A 95 0.15 -11.63 -17.62
N ASP A 96 0.95 -12.39 -16.86
CA ASP A 96 0.63 -13.75 -16.41
C ASP A 96 -0.33 -13.79 -15.20
N ARG A 97 -0.74 -12.61 -14.72
CA ARG A 97 -1.70 -12.39 -13.63
C ARG A 97 -1.27 -12.96 -12.28
N ARG A 98 -0.03 -13.42 -12.10
CA ARG A 98 0.43 -14.01 -10.84
C ARG A 98 1.01 -13.01 -9.85
N TYR A 99 1.26 -11.78 -10.30
CA TYR A 99 1.90 -10.75 -9.49
C TYR A 99 1.13 -9.44 -9.56
N VAL A 100 1.25 -8.63 -8.51
CA VAL A 100 0.80 -7.24 -8.49
C VAL A 100 2.02 -6.34 -8.38
N LEU A 101 2.11 -5.34 -9.26
CA LEU A 101 3.10 -4.29 -9.22
C LEU A 101 2.52 -3.09 -8.50
N LEU A 102 3.25 -2.55 -7.52
CA LEU A 102 2.87 -1.33 -6.80
C LEU A 102 4.01 -0.32 -6.87
N GLY A 103 3.70 0.89 -7.34
CA GLY A 103 4.65 2.01 -7.40
C GLY A 103 4.68 2.81 -6.10
N ALA A 104 5.86 3.27 -5.72
CA ALA A 104 6.15 4.02 -4.49
C ALA A 104 7.08 5.21 -4.78
N PRO A 105 6.55 6.31 -5.33
CA PRO A 105 7.35 7.39 -5.90
C PRO A 105 8.17 8.17 -4.86
N GLY A 106 7.70 8.29 -3.62
CA GLY A 106 8.37 9.14 -2.62
C GLY A 106 9.48 8.43 -1.84
N THR A 107 9.89 7.23 -2.25
CA THR A 107 11.01 6.49 -1.67
C THR A 107 12.35 7.07 -2.14
N TYR A 108 13.37 7.08 -1.27
CA TYR A 108 14.74 7.50 -1.57
C TYR A 108 14.87 8.91 -2.14
N ASN A 109 14.37 9.92 -1.42
CA ASN A 109 14.30 11.32 -1.87
C ASN A 109 13.59 11.44 -3.22
N TRP A 110 12.40 10.83 -3.32
CA TRP A 110 11.54 10.87 -4.51
C TRP A 110 12.15 10.30 -5.79
N LYS A 111 13.23 9.50 -5.69
CA LYS A 111 13.73 8.71 -6.83
C LYS A 111 12.72 7.66 -7.27
N GLY A 112 11.93 7.17 -6.33
CA GLY A 112 10.92 6.14 -6.57
C GLY A 112 11.43 4.73 -6.32
N PHE A 113 10.46 3.84 -6.14
CA PHE A 113 10.65 2.41 -5.91
C PHE A 113 9.42 1.66 -6.42
N SER A 114 9.56 0.36 -6.69
CA SER A 114 8.44 -0.50 -7.05
C SER A 114 8.59 -1.87 -6.40
N VAL A 115 7.47 -2.46 -6.00
CA VAL A 115 7.41 -3.84 -5.49
C VAL A 115 6.55 -4.70 -6.38
N VAL A 116 6.95 -5.97 -6.54
CA VAL A 116 6.22 -6.97 -7.34
C VAL A 116 5.96 -8.24 -6.51
N PRO A 117 5.11 -8.16 -5.46
CA PRO A 117 4.68 -9.32 -4.69
C PRO A 117 3.83 -10.31 -5.51
N GLY A 118 3.99 -11.60 -5.19
CA GLY A 118 3.18 -12.69 -5.74
C GLY A 118 1.80 -12.76 -5.08
N LEU A 119 0.81 -13.24 -5.85
CA LEU A 119 -0.59 -13.40 -5.44
C LEU A 119 -0.95 -14.84 -5.08
N SER A 120 0.05 -15.73 -4.97
CA SER A 120 -0.09 -17.11 -4.55
C SER A 120 0.70 -17.37 -3.27
N PRO A 121 0.19 -18.17 -2.31
CA PRO A 121 1.09 -18.87 -1.41
C PRO A 121 1.98 -19.76 -2.28
N THR A 122 3.29 -19.67 -2.14
CA THR A 122 4.17 -20.71 -2.67
C THR A 122 3.74 -22.04 -2.03
N PRO A 123 3.70 -23.15 -2.79
CA PRO A 123 3.49 -24.47 -2.18
C PRO A 123 4.52 -24.75 -1.08
#